data_AF-A0A536XF51-F1
#
_entry.id   AF-A0A536XF51-F1
#
_cell.length_a   1.000
_cell.length_b   1.000
_cell.length_c   1.000
_cell.angle_alpha   90.00
_cell.angle_beta   90.00
_cell.angle_gamma   90.00
#
_symmetry.space_group_name_H-M   'P 1'
#
loop_
_entity.id
_entity.type
_entity.pdbx_description
1 polymer ?
#
loop_
_entity_poly.entity_id
_entity_poly.type
_entity_poly.pdbx_seq_one_letter_code
_entity_poly.pdbx_strand_id
1 'polypeptide(L)'
;MQTLPWIVVLAVLALVLPLLAYLALKPRKKRPPPPLPTEWALTARPVFSTDERRVYRLLREALPHHIVLSKLPLVRFCQPTDPNEVRYWFDLLGASHVAFAICSANDRVLAAIDLDTDRGSSRRLMQIKQSVLAACRVRYLRCPVDHLPTVAELQLLLPQNGAAPRGPQPAPGPAHMHKARDSLSGTVAARRAERTALWQDSTFFQDSFFAPDSRQDSTGNTEFGGLTSNSGSGRRSSRSSDEPSDDVGGVVVDIPLYGTRTRH
;
A
#
# COMPACT_ATOMS: atom_id res chain seq x y z
N MET A 1 -50.80 48.30 34.13
CA MET A 1 -51.27 47.25 33.18
C MET A 1 -50.28 46.97 32.03
N GLN A 2 -49.11 47.61 31.95
CA GLN A 2 -48.17 47.48 30.82
C GLN A 2 -47.14 46.32 30.92
N THR A 3 -47.04 45.62 32.06
CA THR A 3 -46.04 44.55 32.28
C THR A 3 -46.52 43.15 31.88
N LEU A 4 -47.84 42.92 31.83
CA LEU A 4 -48.46 41.67 31.38
C LEU A 4 -48.01 41.20 29.98
N PRO A 5 -47.94 42.04 28.93
CA PRO A 5 -47.53 41.58 27.60
C PRO A 5 -46.07 41.10 27.57
N TRP A 6 -45.17 41.72 28.34
CA TRP A 6 -43.76 41.32 28.40
C TRP A 6 -43.56 39.96 29.06
N ILE A 7 -44.34 39.65 30.10
CA ILE A 7 -44.30 38.35 30.77
C ILE A 7 -44.77 37.24 29.81
N VAL A 8 -45.83 37.51 29.04
CA VAL A 8 -46.33 36.56 28.03
C VAL A 8 -45.28 36.33 26.93
N VAL A 9 -44.62 37.38 26.44
CA VAL A 9 -43.55 37.24 25.43
C VAL A 9 -42.38 36.43 25.96
N LEU A 10 -41.93 36.68 27.21
CA LEU A 10 -40.83 35.92 27.82
C LEU A 10 -41.20 34.46 28.07
N ALA A 11 -42.43 34.17 28.50
CA ALA A 11 -42.90 32.81 28.70
C ALA A 11 -42.99 32.03 27.38
N VAL A 12 -43.48 32.67 26.32
CA VAL A 12 -43.53 32.08 24.97
C VAL A 12 -42.10 31.84 24.46
N LEU A 13 -41.20 32.80 24.62
CA LEU A 13 -39.80 32.66 24.19
C LEU A 13 -39.09 31.52 24.93
N ALA A 14 -39.31 31.40 26.24
CA ALA A 14 -38.74 30.35 27.09
C ALA A 14 -39.23 28.95 26.71
N LEU A 15 -40.38 28.82 26.04
CA LEU A 15 -40.92 27.54 25.58
C LEU A 15 -40.55 27.25 24.11
N VAL A 16 -40.52 28.29 23.27
CA VAL A 16 -40.21 28.15 21.84
C VAL A 16 -38.72 27.87 21.60
N LEU A 17 -37.81 28.51 22.34
CA LEU A 17 -36.36 28.30 22.20
C LEU A 17 -35.91 26.85 22.46
N PRO A 18 -36.30 26.18 23.57
CA PRO A 18 -35.93 24.79 23.80
C PRO A 18 -36.60 23.84 22.80
N LEU A 19 -37.82 24.15 22.36
CA LEU A 19 -38.51 23.35 21.34
C LEU A 19 -37.78 23.42 19.99
N LEU A 20 -37.36 24.61 19.57
CA LEU A 20 -36.56 24.79 18.36
C LEU A 20 -35.19 24.13 18.47
N ALA A 21 -34.53 24.24 19.63
CA ALA A 21 -33.25 23.56 19.89
C ALA A 21 -33.40 22.04 19.81
N TYR A 22 -34.47 21.48 20.41
CA TYR A 22 -34.77 20.06 20.33
C TYR A 22 -35.03 19.59 18.89
N LEU A 23 -35.78 20.35 18.10
CA LEU A 23 -36.05 20.03 16.70
C LEU A 23 -34.78 20.12 15.83
N ALA A 24 -33.88 21.06 16.11
CA ALA A 24 -32.61 21.20 15.41
C ALA A 24 -31.60 20.10 15.77
N LEU A 25 -31.58 19.67 17.03
CA LEU A 25 -30.69 18.60 17.53
C LEU A 25 -31.24 17.20 17.27
N LYS A 26 -32.52 17.06 16.89
CA LYS A 26 -33.11 15.76 16.59
C LYS A 26 -32.36 15.14 15.41
N PRO A 27 -31.69 13.99 15.62
CA PRO A 27 -30.91 13.36 14.55
C PRO A 27 -31.87 13.02 13.41
N ARG A 28 -31.58 13.55 12.22
CA ARG A 28 -32.32 13.20 11.00
C ARG A 28 -32.17 11.70 10.81
N LYS A 29 -33.26 10.95 10.99
CA LYS A 29 -33.29 9.52 10.67
C LYS A 29 -32.87 9.35 9.22
N LYS A 30 -31.77 8.64 8.99
CA LYS A 30 -31.32 8.29 7.64
C LYS A 30 -32.45 7.48 6.99
N ARG A 31 -32.89 7.90 5.81
CA ARG A 31 -33.91 7.17 5.05
C ARG A 31 -33.39 5.74 4.81
N PRO A 32 -34.20 4.69 5.05
CA PRO A 32 -33.78 3.34 4.71
C PRO A 32 -33.48 3.27 3.21
N PRO A 33 -32.49 2.44 2.80
CA PRO A 33 -32.20 2.25 1.39
C PRO A 33 -33.47 1.76 0.66
N PRO A 34 -33.68 2.15 -0.60
CA PRO A 34 -34.81 1.66 -1.39
C PRO A 34 -34.75 0.12 -1.48
N PRO A 35 -35.90 -0.57 -1.44
CA PRO A 35 -35.93 -2.02 -1.58
C PRO A 35 -35.40 -2.43 -2.95
N LEU A 36 -34.77 -3.61 -3.01
CA LEU A 36 -34.28 -4.16 -4.27
C LEU A 36 -35.46 -4.49 -5.20
N PRO A 37 -35.32 -4.28 -6.51
CA PRO A 37 -36.34 -4.68 -7.46
C PRO A 37 -36.46 -6.20 -7.50
N THR A 38 -37.69 -6.69 -7.65
CA THR A 38 -37.98 -8.14 -7.78
C THR A 38 -37.51 -8.69 -9.12
N GLU A 39 -37.44 -7.85 -10.15
CA GLU A 39 -37.00 -8.21 -11.49
C GLU A 39 -35.89 -7.26 -11.97
N TRP A 40 -34.81 -7.82 -12.51
CA TRP A 40 -33.71 -7.05 -13.10
C TRP A 40 -33.90 -6.94 -14.61
N ALA A 41 -34.57 -5.88 -15.06
CA ALA A 41 -34.71 -5.53 -16.47
C ALA A 41 -33.38 -4.99 -17.04
N LEU A 42 -32.33 -5.81 -17.03
CA LEU A 42 -30.96 -5.47 -17.44
C LEU A 42 -30.55 -6.31 -18.65
N THR A 43 -29.85 -5.69 -19.60
CA THR A 43 -29.27 -6.38 -20.76
C THR A 43 -27.75 -6.32 -20.73
N ALA A 44 -27.10 -7.34 -21.29
CA ALA A 44 -25.65 -7.37 -21.38
C ALA A 44 -25.13 -6.29 -22.34
N ARG A 45 -24.06 -5.59 -21.93
CA ARG A 45 -23.41 -4.54 -22.72
C ARG A 45 -21.92 -4.85 -22.91
N PRO A 46 -21.32 -4.56 -24.08
CA PRO A 46 -19.87 -4.64 -24.22
C PRO A 46 -19.15 -3.73 -23.21
N VAL A 47 -18.10 -4.28 -22.59
CA VAL A 47 -17.29 -3.59 -21.57
C VAL A 47 -16.48 -2.43 -22.16
N PHE A 48 -16.00 -2.61 -23.40
CA PHE A 48 -15.15 -1.64 -24.10
C PHE A 48 -15.87 -0.87 -25.19
N SER A 49 -15.57 0.42 -25.28
CA SER A 49 -15.84 1.22 -26.48
C SER A 49 -14.93 0.80 -27.65
N THR A 50 -15.20 1.31 -28.86
CA THR A 50 -14.39 1.06 -30.05
C THR A 50 -12.94 1.51 -29.87
N ASP A 51 -12.75 2.67 -29.25
CA ASP A 51 -11.44 3.28 -29.06
C ASP A 51 -10.68 2.56 -27.94
N GLU A 52 -11.36 2.27 -26.84
CA GLU A 52 -10.83 1.44 -25.75
C GLU A 52 -10.36 0.08 -26.26
N ARG A 53 -11.11 -0.54 -27.17
CA ARG A 53 -10.73 -1.83 -27.77
C ARG A 53 -9.46 -1.74 -28.62
N ARG A 54 -9.19 -0.60 -29.27
CA ARG A 54 -7.93 -0.39 -30.01
C ARG A 54 -6.76 -0.25 -29.03
N VAL A 55 -6.93 0.58 -27.99
CA VAL A 55 -5.90 0.78 -26.97
C VAL A 55 -5.59 -0.50 -26.20
N TYR A 56 -6.62 -1.26 -25.84
CA TYR A 56 -6.43 -2.53 -25.13
C TYR A 56 -5.61 -3.54 -25.94
N ARG A 57 -5.80 -3.61 -27.26
CA ARG A 57 -4.98 -4.46 -28.14
C ARG A 57 -3.53 -4.00 -28.16
N LEU A 58 -3.30 -2.70 -28.34
CA LEU A 58 -1.96 -2.11 -28.29
C LEU A 58 -1.26 -2.37 -26.95
N LEU A 59 -1.97 -2.22 -25.83
CA LEU A 59 -1.43 -2.48 -24.50
C LEU A 59 -1.03 -3.94 -24.30
N ARG A 60 -1.85 -4.89 -24.80
CA ARG A 60 -1.53 -6.32 -24.73
C ARG A 60 -0.35 -6.70 -25.61
N GLU A 61 -0.21 -6.08 -26.77
CA GLU A 61 0.94 -6.27 -27.66
C GLU A 61 2.21 -5.66 -27.06
N ALA A 62 2.11 -4.47 -26.46
CA ALA A 62 3.24 -3.75 -25.88
C ALA A 62 3.77 -4.35 -24.58
N LEU A 63 2.88 -4.94 -23.77
CA LEU A 63 3.17 -5.34 -22.39
C LEU A 63 2.70 -6.78 -22.11
N PRO A 64 3.29 -7.79 -22.76
CA PRO A 64 2.86 -9.19 -22.61
C PRO A 64 3.05 -9.74 -21.18
N HIS A 65 4.01 -9.19 -20.43
CA HIS A 65 4.34 -9.62 -19.06
C HIS A 65 3.59 -8.85 -17.96
N HIS A 66 2.68 -7.94 -18.33
CA HIS A 66 1.91 -7.14 -17.38
C HIS A 66 0.43 -7.48 -17.45
N ILE A 67 -0.25 -7.36 -16.32
CA ILE A 67 -1.69 -7.59 -16.24
C ILE A 67 -2.39 -6.26 -16.55
N VAL A 68 -3.24 -6.27 -17.57
CA VAL A 68 -4.04 -5.08 -17.95
C VAL A 68 -5.47 -5.28 -17.48
N LEU A 69 -5.86 -4.51 -16.46
CA LEU A 69 -7.22 -4.47 -15.92
C LEU A 69 -7.99 -3.34 -16.59
N SER A 70 -9.28 -3.55 -16.82
CA SER A 70 -10.17 -2.57 -17.44
C SER A 70 -11.21 -2.04 -16.48
N LYS A 71 -11.62 -0.78 -16.68
CA LYS A 71 -12.69 -0.12 -15.90
C LYS A 71 -12.49 -0.24 -14.39
N LEU A 72 -11.24 -0.13 -13.93
CA LEU A 72 -10.89 -0.33 -12.52
C LEU A 72 -11.36 0.89 -11.69
N PRO A 73 -12.25 0.71 -10.69
CA PRO A 73 -12.71 1.81 -9.83
C PRO A 73 -11.58 2.40 -8.98
N LEU A 74 -11.61 3.72 -8.72
CA LEU A 74 -10.57 4.40 -7.94
C LEU A 74 -10.41 3.86 -6.52
N VAL A 75 -11.50 3.38 -5.92
CA VAL A 75 -11.51 2.74 -4.59
C VAL A 75 -10.63 1.48 -4.52
N ARG A 76 -10.24 0.88 -5.65
CA ARG A 76 -9.36 -0.30 -5.68
C ARG A 76 -7.87 0.04 -5.65
N PHE A 77 -7.50 1.31 -5.84
CA PHE A 77 -6.09 1.74 -5.83
C PHE A 77 -5.64 2.21 -4.44
N CYS A 78 -6.58 2.52 -3.55
CA CYS A 78 -6.31 3.26 -2.34
C CYS A 78 -6.98 2.60 -1.14
N GLN A 79 -6.26 2.55 -0.03
CA GLN A 79 -6.74 2.04 1.24
C GLN A 79 -6.77 3.21 2.24
N PRO A 80 -7.94 3.58 2.78
CA PRO A 80 -8.02 4.61 3.82
C PRO A 80 -7.22 4.21 5.06
N THR A 81 -6.42 5.13 5.59
CA THR A 81 -5.64 4.91 6.82
C THR A 81 -6.55 4.91 8.05
N ASP A 82 -7.59 5.74 8.05
CA ASP A 82 -8.59 5.79 9.12
C ASP A 82 -9.85 4.98 8.73
N PRO A 83 -10.27 3.98 9.53
CA PRO A 83 -11.50 3.23 9.30
C PRO A 83 -12.77 4.11 9.32
N ASN A 84 -12.78 5.24 10.03
CA ASN A 84 -13.96 6.09 10.14
C ASN A 84 -14.28 6.84 8.83
N GLU A 85 -13.27 7.09 8.00
CA GLU A 85 -13.41 7.82 6.74
C GLU A 85 -13.75 6.93 5.54
N VAL A 86 -13.75 5.60 5.71
CA VAL A 86 -13.97 4.64 4.60
C VAL A 86 -15.23 4.96 3.80
N ARG A 87 -16.31 5.33 4.48
CA ARG A 87 -17.57 5.68 3.82
C ARG A 87 -17.49 6.98 3.04
N TYR A 88 -16.80 7.99 3.57
CA TYR A 88 -16.58 9.25 2.87
C TYR A 88 -15.79 9.01 1.57
N TRP A 89 -14.71 8.23 1.62
CA TRP A 89 -13.91 7.91 0.45
C TRP A 89 -14.68 7.05 -0.56
N PHE A 90 -15.50 6.10 -0.09
CA PHE A 90 -16.36 5.30 -0.96
C PHE A 90 -17.39 6.16 -1.69
N ASP A 91 -18.05 7.08 -0.99
CA ASP A 91 -19.06 7.97 -1.61
C ASP A 91 -18.40 8.96 -2.59
N LEU A 92 -17.18 9.42 -2.32
CA LEU A 92 -16.43 10.35 -3.17
C LEU A 92 -15.84 9.68 -4.42
N LEU A 93 -15.28 8.48 -4.28
CA LEU A 93 -14.48 7.82 -5.32
C LEU A 93 -15.19 6.64 -5.99
N GLY A 94 -16.24 6.10 -5.39
CA GLY A 94 -16.89 4.86 -5.84
C GLY A 94 -17.53 4.94 -7.22
N ALA A 95 -17.96 6.13 -7.65
CA ALA A 95 -18.50 6.37 -8.99
C ALA A 95 -17.41 6.60 -10.06
N SER A 96 -16.15 6.80 -9.65
CA SER A 96 -15.06 7.15 -10.54
C SER A 96 -14.17 5.93 -10.84
N HIS A 97 -13.80 5.77 -12.10
CA HIS A 97 -12.98 4.67 -12.57
C HIS A 97 -11.92 5.16 -13.57
N VAL A 98 -10.90 4.34 -13.77
CA VAL A 98 -9.88 4.50 -14.79
C VAL A 98 -10.19 3.53 -15.95
N ALA A 99 -9.91 3.93 -17.19
CA ALA A 99 -10.14 3.08 -18.37
C ALA A 99 -9.28 1.81 -18.34
N PHE A 100 -7.96 1.95 -18.09
CA PHE A 100 -7.02 0.83 -17.96
C PHE A 100 -6.09 1.01 -16.77
N ALA A 101 -5.85 -0.08 -16.04
CA ALA A 101 -4.83 -0.15 -15.00
C ALA A 101 -3.82 -1.24 -15.35
N ILE A 102 -2.55 -0.87 -15.34
CA ILE A 102 -1.45 -1.78 -15.63
C ILE A 102 -0.84 -2.22 -14.31
N CYS A 103 -0.89 -3.52 -14.07
CA CYS A 103 -0.37 -4.15 -12.88
C CYS A 103 0.88 -4.95 -13.21
N SER A 104 1.82 -4.95 -12.28
CA SER A 104 2.97 -5.87 -12.30
C SER A 104 2.51 -7.30 -11.98
N ALA A 105 3.37 -8.28 -12.21
CA ALA A 105 3.15 -9.67 -11.80
C ALA A 105 2.99 -9.85 -10.28
N ASN A 106 3.41 -8.85 -9.48
CA ASN A 106 3.26 -8.82 -8.03
C ASN A 106 1.95 -8.12 -7.57
N ASP A 107 0.94 -8.06 -8.44
CA ASP A 107 -0.38 -7.41 -8.21
C ASP A 107 -0.35 -5.92 -7.83
N ARG A 108 0.81 -5.26 -8.00
CA ARG A 108 0.94 -3.82 -7.77
C ARG A 108 0.59 -3.04 -9.03
N VAL A 109 -0.31 -2.06 -8.88
CA VAL A 109 -0.60 -1.10 -9.95
C VAL A 109 0.62 -0.21 -10.20
N LEU A 110 1.10 -0.20 -11.44
CA LEU A 110 2.21 0.63 -11.91
C LEU A 110 1.72 1.93 -12.55
N ALA A 111 0.71 1.82 -13.42
CA ALA A 111 0.15 2.95 -14.14
C ALA A 111 -1.36 2.82 -14.34
N ALA A 112 -2.01 3.98 -14.45
CA ALA A 112 -3.41 4.16 -14.72
C ALA A 112 -3.53 5.01 -16.00
N ILE A 113 -4.23 4.49 -17.02
CA ILE A 113 -4.42 5.15 -18.31
C ILE A 113 -5.90 5.51 -18.46
N ASP A 114 -6.17 6.78 -18.70
CA ASP A 114 -7.49 7.28 -19.09
C ASP A 114 -7.47 7.81 -20.52
N LEU A 115 -8.55 7.53 -21.26
CA LEU A 115 -8.77 8.08 -22.58
C LEU A 115 -9.50 9.42 -22.45
N ASP A 116 -8.97 10.44 -23.11
CA ASP A 116 -9.62 11.73 -23.22
C ASP A 116 -10.72 11.64 -24.27
N THR A 117 -11.92 11.27 -23.82
CA THR A 117 -13.11 11.37 -24.65
C THR A 117 -13.63 12.80 -24.56
N ASP A 118 -14.03 13.39 -25.69
CA ASP A 118 -14.58 14.76 -25.80
C ASP A 118 -15.84 15.02 -24.93
N ARG A 119 -16.35 13.97 -24.27
CA ARG A 119 -17.40 14.05 -23.26
C ARG A 119 -16.83 14.60 -21.96
N GLY A 120 -17.01 15.92 -21.78
CA GLY A 120 -16.56 16.72 -20.65
C GLY A 120 -16.69 16.04 -19.28
N SER A 121 -15.58 15.47 -18.81
CA SER A 121 -15.42 15.15 -17.40
C SER A 121 -15.27 16.46 -16.61
N SER A 122 -15.92 16.55 -15.45
CA SER A 122 -15.80 17.74 -14.60
C SER A 122 -14.34 17.98 -14.22
N ARG A 123 -13.81 19.19 -14.44
CA ARG A 123 -12.44 19.58 -14.08
C ARG A 123 -12.09 19.20 -12.64
N ARG A 124 -13.06 19.36 -11.72
CA ARG A 124 -12.91 18.97 -10.31
C ARG A 124 -12.68 17.46 -10.14
N LEU A 125 -13.46 16.63 -10.83
CA LEU A 125 -13.33 15.17 -10.74
C LEU A 125 -11.99 14.70 -11.30
N MET A 126 -11.53 15.34 -12.38
CA MET A 126 -10.21 15.06 -12.96
C MET A 126 -9.08 15.41 -11.97
N GLN A 127 -9.14 16.57 -11.32
CA GLN A 127 -8.18 16.97 -10.29
C GLN A 127 -8.16 16.00 -9.11
N ILE A 128 -9.33 15.57 -8.63
CA ILE A 128 -9.44 14.58 -7.55
C ILE A 128 -8.84 13.24 -7.99
N LYS A 129 -9.15 12.78 -9.20
CA LYS A 129 -8.59 11.53 -9.74
C LYS A 129 -7.06 11.59 -9.79
N GLN A 130 -6.51 12.69 -10.32
CA GLN A 130 -5.07 12.90 -10.41
C GLN A 130 -4.42 12.97 -9.02
N SER A 131 -5.01 13.70 -8.06
CA SER A 131 -4.45 13.81 -6.71
C SER A 131 -4.48 12.49 -5.96
N VAL A 132 -5.55 11.71 -6.09
CA VAL A 132 -5.69 10.38 -5.47
C VAL A 132 -4.68 9.39 -6.05
N LEU A 133 -4.56 9.31 -7.39
CA LEU A 133 -3.59 8.43 -8.02
C LEU A 133 -2.14 8.82 -7.68
N ALA A 134 -1.85 10.12 -7.61
CA ALA A 134 -0.55 10.63 -7.16
C ALA A 134 -0.26 10.26 -5.70
N ALA A 135 -1.25 10.39 -4.80
CA ALA A 135 -1.11 9.98 -3.40
C ALA A 135 -0.86 8.46 -3.27
N CYS A 136 -1.55 7.65 -4.08
CA CYS A 136 -1.38 6.20 -4.14
C CYS A 136 -0.12 5.77 -4.95
N ARG A 137 0.73 6.73 -5.36
CA ARG A 137 1.99 6.53 -6.11
C ARG A 137 1.81 5.75 -7.41
N VAL A 138 0.66 5.93 -8.06
CA VAL A 138 0.35 5.34 -9.37
C VAL A 138 0.59 6.40 -10.44
N ARG A 139 1.31 6.03 -11.51
CA ARG A 139 1.53 6.95 -12.63
C ARG A 139 0.22 7.11 -13.40
N TYR A 140 -0.30 8.32 -13.47
CA TYR A 140 -1.52 8.62 -14.21
C TYR A 140 -1.19 9.21 -15.58
N LEU A 141 -1.64 8.55 -16.64
CA LEU A 141 -1.47 8.98 -18.03
C LEU A 141 -2.84 9.23 -18.64
N ARG A 142 -3.01 10.40 -19.27
CA ARG A 142 -4.20 10.73 -20.06
C ARG A 142 -3.81 10.77 -21.52
N CYS A 143 -4.50 10.00 -22.34
CA CYS A 143 -4.22 9.89 -23.77
C CYS A 143 -5.42 10.41 -24.58
N PRO A 144 -5.24 11.38 -25.49
CA PRO A 144 -6.28 11.69 -26.47
C PRO A 144 -6.48 10.52 -27.43
N VAL A 145 -7.69 10.40 -27.98
CA VAL A 145 -8.01 9.31 -28.91
C VAL A 145 -7.20 9.40 -30.20
N ASP A 146 -6.84 10.61 -30.63
CA ASP A 146 -6.10 10.88 -31.87
C ASP A 146 -4.58 10.63 -31.74
N HIS A 147 -4.04 10.69 -30.52
CA HIS A 147 -2.62 10.46 -30.26
C HIS A 147 -2.46 9.38 -29.19
N LEU A 148 -2.64 8.14 -29.64
CA LEU A 148 -2.38 6.97 -28.82
C LEU A 148 -0.87 6.80 -28.61
N PRO A 149 -0.40 6.56 -27.38
CA PRO A 149 1.02 6.42 -27.10
C PRO A 149 1.57 5.21 -27.85
N THR A 150 2.76 5.36 -28.42
CA THR A 150 3.39 4.27 -29.17
C THR A 150 3.87 3.18 -28.22
N VAL A 151 3.95 1.93 -28.69
CA VAL A 151 4.43 0.77 -27.93
C VAL A 151 5.74 1.06 -27.18
N ALA A 152 6.70 1.70 -27.86
CA ALA A 152 8.00 2.05 -27.27
C ALA A 152 7.90 3.06 -26.12
N GLU A 153 6.99 4.04 -26.20
CA GLU A 153 6.79 5.04 -25.15
C GLU A 153 6.16 4.43 -23.91
N LEU A 154 5.16 3.55 -24.11
CA LEU A 154 4.57 2.77 -23.02
C LEU A 154 5.62 1.89 -22.33
N GLN A 155 6.54 1.32 -23.11
CA GLN A 155 7.64 0.52 -22.56
C GLN A 155 8.65 1.38 -21.79
N LEU A 156 8.99 2.58 -22.22
CA LEU A 156 9.89 3.45 -21.46
C LEU A 156 9.26 3.98 -20.16
N LEU A 157 7.95 4.20 -20.14
CA LEU A 157 7.22 4.72 -18.99
C LEU A 157 7.05 3.70 -17.86
N LEU A 158 6.96 2.42 -18.21
CA LEU A 158 6.79 1.33 -17.27
C LEU A 158 8.13 0.65 -17.01
N PRO A 159 8.46 0.32 -15.75
CA PRO A 159 9.63 -0.51 -15.47
C PRO A 159 9.54 -1.82 -16.27
N GLN A 160 10.34 -1.95 -17.33
CA GLN A 160 10.38 -3.14 -18.21
C GLN A 160 10.85 -4.39 -17.47
N ASN A 161 11.59 -4.16 -16.40
CA ASN A 161 11.90 -5.20 -15.46
C ASN A 161 10.67 -5.37 -14.59
N GLY A 162 9.97 -6.49 -14.79
CA GLY A 162 9.60 -7.29 -13.64
C GLY A 162 10.79 -7.19 -12.69
N ALA A 163 10.61 -6.47 -11.59
CA ALA A 163 11.59 -6.50 -10.54
C ALA A 163 11.75 -7.98 -10.30
N ALA A 164 12.87 -8.54 -10.76
CA ALA A 164 13.22 -9.92 -10.49
C ALA A 164 12.86 -10.07 -9.03
N PRO A 165 12.07 -11.10 -8.64
CA PRO A 165 11.82 -11.32 -7.23
C PRO A 165 13.22 -11.24 -6.62
N ARG A 166 13.44 -10.27 -5.72
CA ARG A 166 14.67 -10.26 -4.96
C ARG A 166 14.59 -11.59 -4.24
N GLY A 167 15.21 -12.62 -4.82
CA GLY A 167 15.48 -13.85 -4.14
C GLY A 167 16.18 -13.45 -2.84
N PRO A 168 15.98 -14.19 -1.75
CA PRO A 168 16.65 -13.88 -0.50
C PRO A 168 18.12 -13.61 -0.80
N GLN A 169 18.54 -12.36 -0.59
CA GLN A 169 19.91 -11.93 -0.79
C GLN A 169 20.78 -12.97 -0.07
N PRO A 170 21.63 -13.74 -0.76
CA PRO A 170 22.49 -14.68 -0.07
C PRO A 170 23.30 -13.86 0.93
N ALA A 171 23.24 -14.25 2.20
CA ALA A 171 23.97 -13.58 3.27
C ALA A 171 25.42 -13.38 2.80
N PRO A 172 25.99 -12.17 2.93
CA PRO A 172 27.34 -11.92 2.47
C PRO A 172 28.27 -12.92 3.14
N GLY A 173 28.91 -13.77 2.32
CA GLY A 173 29.83 -14.78 2.80
C GLY A 173 30.99 -14.16 3.59
N PRO A 174 31.69 -14.96 4.44
CA PRO A 174 32.71 -14.48 5.38
C PRO A 174 33.83 -13.64 4.73
N ALA A 175 34.08 -13.82 3.43
CA ALA A 175 35.05 -13.02 2.67
C ALA A 175 34.71 -11.52 2.61
N HIS A 176 33.42 -11.14 2.60
CA HIS A 176 33.01 -9.73 2.58
C HIS A 176 33.23 -9.05 3.94
N MET A 177 33.11 -9.80 5.05
CA MET A 177 33.44 -9.30 6.38
C MET A 177 34.94 -9.06 6.56
N HIS A 178 35.80 -9.93 6.01
CA HIS A 178 37.25 -9.69 6.01
C HIS A 178 37.61 -8.41 5.27
N LYS A 179 37.05 -8.20 4.06
CA LYS A 179 37.30 -6.99 3.28
C LYS A 179 36.81 -5.72 3.97
N ALA A 180 35.66 -5.77 4.64
CA ALA A 180 35.15 -4.66 5.42
C ALA A 180 36.00 -4.38 6.67
N ARG A 181 36.47 -5.43 7.36
CA ARG A 181 37.36 -5.32 8.52
C ARG A 181 38.71 -4.72 8.15
N ASP A 182 39.28 -5.14 7.02
CA ASP A 182 40.56 -4.62 6.53
C ASP A 182 40.42 -3.15 6.13
N SER A 183 39.34 -2.79 5.44
CA SER A 183 39.05 -1.39 5.08
C SER A 183 38.85 -0.50 6.32
N LEU A 184 38.12 -0.96 7.34
CA LEU A 184 37.93 -0.22 8.59
C LEU A 184 39.25 -0.10 9.37
N SER A 185 40.04 -1.17 9.43
CA SER A 185 41.33 -1.16 10.13
C SER A 185 42.33 -0.20 9.46
N GLY A 186 42.39 -0.16 8.13
CA GLY A 186 43.20 0.80 7.38
C GLY A 186 42.75 2.24 7.63
N THR A 187 41.43 2.50 7.64
CA THR A 187 40.88 3.84 7.91
C THR A 187 41.19 4.31 9.34
N VAL A 188 41.09 3.43 10.35
CA VAL A 188 41.41 3.75 11.75
C VAL A 188 42.91 3.97 11.95
N ALA A 189 43.76 3.17 11.29
CA ALA A 189 45.21 3.33 11.35
C ALA A 189 45.65 4.66 10.73
N ALA A 190 45.09 5.04 9.58
CA ALA A 190 45.33 6.34 8.94
C ALA A 190 44.92 7.50 9.88
N ARG A 191 43.72 7.43 10.48
CA ARG A 191 43.24 8.46 11.43
C ARG A 191 44.10 8.56 12.69
N ARG A 192 44.66 7.45 13.18
CA ARG A 192 45.59 7.47 14.32
C ARG A 192 46.93 8.09 13.94
N ALA A 193 47.48 7.78 12.77
CA ALA A 193 48.73 8.38 12.29
C ALA A 193 48.58 9.90 12.11
N GLU A 194 47.47 10.36 11.51
CA GLU A 194 47.14 11.80 11.39
C GLU A 194 47.02 12.46 12.77
N ARG A 195 46.35 11.80 13.71
CA ARG A 195 46.23 12.32 15.08
C ARG A 195 47.60 12.38 15.77
N THR A 196 48.45 11.36 15.69
CA THR A 196 49.76 11.38 16.35
C THR A 196 50.70 12.46 15.79
N ALA A 197 50.61 12.77 14.50
CA ALA A 197 51.36 13.90 13.91
C ALA A 197 50.93 15.25 14.49
N LEU A 198 49.63 15.45 14.72
CA LEU A 198 49.08 16.69 15.31
C LEU A 198 49.46 16.93 16.79
N TRP A 199 49.90 15.89 17.52
CA TRP A 199 50.33 16.03 18.92
C TRP A 199 51.84 16.31 19.07
N GLN A 200 52.63 16.18 18.00
CA GLN A 200 54.07 16.50 18.03
C GLN A 200 54.36 17.99 17.86
N ASP A 201 53.46 18.76 17.25
CA ASP A 201 53.66 20.19 16.99
C ASP A 201 53.37 21.12 18.18
N SER A 202 52.99 20.57 19.34
CA SER A 202 52.64 21.36 20.52
C SER A 202 53.52 21.04 21.75
N THR A 203 54.84 20.96 21.56
CA THR A 203 55.79 21.15 22.66
C THR A 203 56.19 22.62 22.74
N PHE A 204 55.34 23.50 23.30
CA PHE A 204 55.73 24.80 23.88
C PHE A 204 54.50 25.47 24.53
N PHE A 205 54.09 25.02 25.73
CA PHE A 205 53.84 25.87 26.91
C PHE A 205 53.29 25.05 28.10
N GLN A 206 53.77 25.40 29.29
CA GLN A 206 53.50 24.84 30.63
C GLN A 206 52.04 25.00 31.06
N ASP A 207 51.36 24.08 31.76
CA ASP A 207 51.52 23.39 33.06
C ASP A 207 50.47 23.91 34.08
N SER A 208 49.69 22.95 34.58
CA SER A 208 48.99 22.84 35.87
C SER A 208 48.30 24.04 36.53
N PHE A 209 46.97 23.95 36.67
CA PHE A 209 46.29 24.41 37.89
C PHE A 209 44.92 23.69 38.04
N PHE A 210 44.80 22.87 39.10
CA PHE A 210 43.62 22.10 39.53
C PHE A 210 43.31 20.74 38.86
N ALA A 211 44.01 19.72 39.36
CA ALA A 211 43.35 18.48 39.82
C ALA A 211 42.72 18.76 41.22
N PRO A 212 41.76 17.97 41.78
CA PRO A 212 41.80 16.50 41.96
C PRO A 212 40.41 15.84 41.67
N ASP A 213 40.13 14.54 41.80
CA ASP A 213 40.72 13.46 42.58
C ASP A 213 40.38 12.09 41.93
N SER A 214 41.05 11.06 42.42
CA SER A 214 41.09 9.69 41.94
C SER A 214 40.46 8.69 42.92
N ARG A 215 40.08 7.50 42.41
CA ARG A 215 39.87 6.21 43.12
C ARG A 215 38.55 6.11 43.95
N GLN A 216 37.88 4.96 44.13
CA GLN A 216 38.40 3.62 44.45
C GLN A 216 37.31 2.50 44.44
N ASP A 217 37.70 1.26 44.04
CA ASP A 217 37.26 -0.12 44.39
C ASP A 217 35.79 -0.60 44.17
N SER A 218 35.45 -1.88 43.92
CA SER A 218 36.09 -3.15 44.27
C SER A 218 35.58 -4.35 43.44
N THR A 219 36.47 -5.34 43.34
CA THR A 219 36.45 -6.78 42.98
C THR A 219 35.15 -7.61 43.06
N GLY A 220 35.07 -8.64 42.20
CA GLY A 220 34.13 -9.78 42.30
C GLY A 220 34.32 -10.84 41.21
N ASN A 221 34.97 -11.95 41.56
CA ASN A 221 35.44 -13.08 40.75
C ASN A 221 34.33 -14.13 40.39
N THR A 222 34.74 -15.23 39.72
CA THR A 222 34.14 -16.59 39.48
C THR A 222 33.71 -16.86 38.02
N GLU A 223 34.41 -17.61 37.14
CA GLU A 223 34.67 -19.09 37.05
C GLU A 223 33.40 -19.95 37.09
N PHE A 224 33.17 -21.09 36.42
CA PHE A 224 33.83 -22.01 35.46
C PHE A 224 32.76 -23.05 35.06
N GLY A 225 32.88 -23.75 33.92
CA GLY A 225 32.17 -25.02 33.72
C GLY A 225 31.81 -25.37 32.27
N GLY A 226 32.73 -26.04 31.57
CA GLY A 226 32.44 -26.75 30.32
C GLY A 226 32.13 -28.23 30.54
N LEU A 227 31.43 -28.86 29.60
CA LEU A 227 31.44 -30.32 29.40
C LEU A 227 31.33 -30.67 27.91
N THR A 228 32.03 -31.74 27.56
CA THR A 228 32.43 -32.21 26.23
C THR A 228 31.58 -33.38 25.74
N SER A 229 31.64 -33.62 24.42
CA SER A 229 31.66 -34.92 23.70
C SER A 229 30.55 -35.96 23.95
N ASN A 230 29.88 -36.43 22.87
CA ASN A 230 30.13 -37.78 22.36
C ASN A 230 29.55 -38.03 20.94
N SER A 231 30.15 -39.01 20.30
CA SER A 231 30.12 -39.54 18.92
C SER A 231 29.03 -40.59 18.63
N GLY A 232 28.84 -40.92 17.34
CA GLY A 232 28.23 -42.18 16.84
C GLY A 232 27.17 -41.97 15.73
N SER A 233 27.51 -42.06 14.43
CA SER A 233 27.49 -43.27 13.57
C SER A 233 26.09 -43.72 13.07
N GLY A 234 25.91 -43.76 11.74
CA GLY A 234 24.78 -44.46 11.10
C GLY A 234 24.52 -44.12 9.63
N ARG A 235 25.18 -44.83 8.71
CA ARG A 235 24.94 -44.85 7.24
C ARG A 235 23.54 -45.39 6.90
N ARG A 236 22.89 -44.83 5.87
CA ARG A 236 22.37 -45.62 4.72
C ARG A 236 21.90 -44.75 3.56
N SER A 237 22.41 -45.10 2.38
CA SER A 237 22.01 -44.64 1.06
C SER A 237 20.95 -45.57 0.46
N SER A 238 19.92 -45.02 -0.18
CA SER A 238 19.17 -45.68 -1.25
C SER A 238 18.64 -44.65 -2.25
N ARG A 239 18.66 -45.05 -3.51
CA ARG A 239 18.55 -44.28 -4.76
C ARG A 239 17.17 -44.54 -5.39
N SER A 240 16.79 -43.66 -6.33
CA SER A 240 15.74 -43.76 -7.39
C SER A 240 14.26 -43.70 -6.91
N SER A 241 13.32 -42.99 -7.55
CA SER A 241 13.12 -42.70 -8.99
C SER A 241 12.21 -41.49 -9.24
N ASP A 242 12.30 -40.93 -10.45
CA ASP A 242 11.43 -39.95 -11.11
C ASP A 242 9.99 -40.44 -11.37
N GLU A 243 8.97 -39.56 -11.26
CA GLU A 243 8.03 -39.12 -12.33
C GLU A 243 6.92 -38.17 -11.81
N PRO A 244 6.37 -37.25 -12.64
CA PRO A 244 5.33 -36.28 -12.28
C PRO A 244 3.92 -36.68 -12.76
N SER A 245 2.87 -36.25 -12.05
CA SER A 245 1.48 -36.36 -12.55
C SER A 245 0.75 -35.02 -12.44
N ASP A 246 0.47 -34.42 -13.60
CA ASP A 246 -0.60 -33.45 -13.82
C ASP A 246 -1.95 -34.20 -13.83
N ASP A 247 -2.95 -33.76 -13.07
CA ASP A 247 -4.36 -34.03 -13.42
C ASP A 247 -5.34 -32.98 -12.88
N VAL A 248 -5.78 -32.12 -13.81
CA VAL A 248 -7.15 -31.70 -14.12
C VAL A 248 -8.21 -31.67 -13.00
N GLY A 249 -8.61 -30.42 -12.68
CA GLY A 249 -9.99 -29.91 -12.70
C GLY A 249 -11.15 -30.81 -12.24
N GLY A 250 -11.57 -30.66 -10.97
CA GLY A 250 -12.87 -31.08 -10.48
C GLY A 250 -13.63 -29.93 -9.83
N VAL A 251 -14.57 -29.31 -10.54
CA VAL A 251 -15.55 -28.38 -9.96
C VAL A 251 -16.71 -29.21 -9.40
N VAL A 252 -16.82 -29.28 -8.08
CA VAL A 252 -17.95 -29.88 -7.38
C VAL A 252 -19.09 -28.85 -7.37
N VAL A 253 -20.17 -29.15 -8.10
CA VAL A 253 -21.42 -28.37 -8.05
C VAL A 253 -22.35 -29.05 -7.05
N ASP A 254 -22.44 -28.50 -5.84
CA ASP A 254 -23.46 -28.91 -4.86
C ASP A 254 -24.81 -28.32 -5.27
N ILE A 255 -25.77 -29.20 -5.56
CA ILE A 255 -27.17 -28.86 -5.87
C ILE A 255 -27.97 -28.97 -4.57
N PRO A 256 -28.55 -27.89 -4.00
CA PRO A 256 -29.39 -28.01 -2.82
C PRO A 256 -30.80 -28.48 -3.19
N LEU A 257 -31.18 -29.65 -2.69
CA LEU A 257 -32.54 -30.21 -2.73
C LEU A 257 -33.46 -29.41 -1.81
N TYR A 258 -34.44 -28.71 -2.38
CA TYR A 258 -35.55 -28.11 -1.62
C TYR A 258 -36.58 -29.18 -1.26
N GLY A 259 -36.70 -29.47 0.05
CA GLY A 259 -37.73 -30.35 0.60
C GLY A 259 -39.13 -29.73 0.51
N THR A 260 -40.03 -30.45 -0.16
CA THR A 260 -41.46 -30.15 -0.21
C THR A 260 -42.13 -30.64 1.07
N ARG A 261 -42.64 -29.74 1.90
CA ARG A 261 -43.41 -30.06 3.11
C ARG A 261 -44.89 -29.90 2.81
N THR A 262 -45.58 -31.00 2.50
CA THR A 262 -47.04 -31.08 2.47
C THR A 262 -47.56 -31.16 3.91
N ARG A 263 -48.50 -30.27 4.27
CA ARG A 263 -49.29 -30.35 5.51
C ARG A 263 -50.64 -30.98 5.19
N HIS A 264 -51.01 -31.98 5.98
CA HIS A 264 -52.40 -32.30 6.30
C HIS A 264 -52.97 -31.25 7.26
#